data_AF-A8D8E3-F1
#
_entry.id   AF-A8D8E3-F1
#
_cell.length_a   1.000
_cell.length_b   1.000
_cell.length_c   1.000
_cell.angle_alpha   90.00
_cell.angle_beta   90.00
_cell.angle_gamma   90.00
#
_symmetry.space_group_name_H-M   'P 1'
#
loop_
_entity.id
_entity.type
_entity.pdbx_description
1 polymer ?
#
loop_
_entity_poly.entity_id
_entity_poly.type
_entity_poly.pdbx_seq_one_letter_code
_entity_poly.pdbx_strand_id
1 'polypeptide(L)'
;QERGCKVVLITLGSRGAYLKDEANNGILIAAPPVKAVDTTGAGDSFIGALAYYMAYYPKLPLQTMVERSCQVAAFSVQKPGTQVSFPTKEELPEELFL
;
A
#
# COMPACT_ATOMS: atom_id res chain seq x y z
N GLN A 1 7.87 -8.30 -17.48
CA GLN A 1 7.07 -9.42 -16.91
C GLN A 1 7.30 -10.69 -17.73
N GLU A 2 8.55 -11.07 -17.95
CA GLU A 2 8.89 -12.21 -18.83
C GLU A 2 8.71 -13.57 -18.13
N ARG A 3 8.63 -13.58 -16.80
CA ARG A 3 8.49 -14.78 -15.96
C ARG A 3 7.04 -15.21 -15.70
N GLY A 4 6.05 -14.64 -16.39
CA GLY A 4 4.66 -15.09 -16.36
C GLY A 4 3.72 -14.46 -15.31
N CYS A 5 4.20 -13.57 -14.44
CA CYS A 5 3.31 -12.86 -13.51
C CYS A 5 2.42 -11.85 -14.25
N LYS A 6 1.09 -11.95 -14.08
CA LYS A 6 0.11 -11.00 -14.66
C LYS A 6 0.22 -9.59 -14.08
N VAL A 7 0.56 -9.52 -12.79
CA VAL A 7 0.76 -8.26 -12.06
C VAL A 7 2.12 -8.34 -11.38
N VAL A 8 2.91 -7.27 -11.48
CA VAL A 8 4.15 -7.08 -10.72
C VAL A 8 4.04 -5.78 -9.96
N LEU A 9 4.25 -5.87 -8.65
CA LEU A 9 4.31 -4.74 -7.76
C LEU A 9 5.62 -4.75 -6.99
N ILE A 10 6.27 -3.59 -6.92
CA ILE A 10 7.55 -3.41 -6.23
C ILE A 10 7.37 -2.25 -5.26
N THR A 11 7.48 -2.51 -3.95
CA THR A 11 7.48 -1.44 -2.95
C THR A 11 8.83 -0.72 -2.96
N LEU A 12 8.78 0.61 -2.86
CA LEU A 12 9.93 1.52 -2.99
C LEU A 12 10.12 2.37 -1.73
N GLY A 13 9.60 1.93 -0.59
CA GLY A 13 9.65 2.63 0.69
C GLY A 13 8.94 3.97 0.63
N SER A 14 9.60 5.04 1.07
CA SER A 14 9.05 6.41 1.03
C SER A 14 8.76 6.94 -0.38
N ARG A 15 9.22 6.24 -1.43
CA ARG A 15 8.88 6.56 -2.83
C ARG A 15 7.57 5.90 -3.29
N GLY A 16 6.92 5.11 -2.45
CA GLY A 16 5.66 4.42 -2.74
C GLY A 16 5.87 3.07 -3.41
N ALA A 17 5.27 2.84 -4.57
CA ALA A 17 5.31 1.56 -5.25
C ALA A 17 5.37 1.70 -6.77
N TYR A 18 5.98 0.73 -7.43
CA TYR A 18 5.88 0.54 -8.87
C TYR A 18 4.85 -0.55 -9.17
N LEU A 19 3.88 -0.27 -10.04
CA LEU A 19 2.87 -1.22 -10.49
C LEU A 19 3.00 -1.43 -12.00
N LYS A 20 3.03 -2.70 -12.41
CA LYS A 20 2.90 -3.10 -13.82
C LYS A 20 1.89 -4.24 -13.95
N ASP A 21 0.92 -4.05 -14.82
CA ASP A 21 -0.09 -5.04 -15.19
C ASP A 21 -0.48 -4.86 -16.68
N GLU A 22 -1.55 -5.50 -17.13
CA GLU A 22 -2.02 -5.39 -18.52
C GLU A 22 -2.56 -3.99 -18.85
N ALA A 23 -3.14 -3.28 -17.87
CA ALA A 23 -3.72 -1.95 -18.06
C ALA A 23 -2.65 -0.84 -17.91
N ASN A 24 -1.59 -1.10 -17.16
CA ASN A 24 -0.57 -0.15 -16.75
C ASN A 24 0.80 -0.65 -17.21
N ASN A 25 1.38 -0.01 -18.22
CA ASN A 25 2.71 -0.34 -18.72
C ASN A 25 3.85 0.19 -17.82
N GLY A 26 3.73 -0.03 -16.50
CA GLY A 26 4.68 0.43 -15.50
C GLY A 26 4.41 1.86 -15.07
N ILE A 27 3.84 2.02 -13.87
CA ILE A 27 3.58 3.32 -13.26
C ILE A 27 4.22 3.39 -11.88
N LEU A 28 4.62 4.61 -11.50
CA LEU A 28 5.05 4.93 -10.15
C LEU A 28 3.88 5.55 -9.38
N ILE A 29 3.58 4.98 -8.23
CA ILE A 29 2.58 5.44 -7.29
C ILE A 29 3.32 6.01 -6.10
N ALA A 30 3.14 7.30 -5.84
CA ALA A 30 3.82 7.98 -4.74
C ALA A 30 3.21 7.59 -3.38
N ALA A 31 4.05 7.41 -2.37
CA ALA A 31 3.60 7.37 -0.98
C ALA A 31 3.40 8.78 -0.42
N PRO A 32 2.49 8.96 0.56
CA PRO A 32 2.40 10.21 1.30
C PRO A 32 3.74 10.55 1.98
N PRO A 33 4.19 11.81 1.93
CA PRO A 33 5.34 12.23 2.70
C PRO A 33 5.00 12.25 4.18
N VAL A 34 5.70 11.45 4.98
CA VAL A 34 5.53 11.36 6.44
C VAL A 34 6.88 11.38 7.15
N LYS A 35 6.88 11.79 8.41
CA LYS A 35 8.05 11.65 9.28
C LYS A 35 8.06 10.24 9.89
N ALA A 36 8.91 9.37 9.36
CA ALA A 36 9.04 8.01 9.87
C ALA A 36 9.70 7.99 11.27
N VAL A 37 9.17 7.14 12.15
CA VAL A 37 9.71 6.82 13.47
C VAL A 37 10.36 5.43 13.46
N ASP A 38 9.67 4.42 12.90
CA ASP A 38 10.16 3.05 12.74
C ASP A 38 9.55 2.46 11.47
N THR A 39 10.37 1.92 10.56
CA THR A 39 9.88 1.36 9.29
C THR A 39 9.65 -0.14 9.33
N THR A 40 9.87 -0.77 10.49
CA THR A 40 9.78 -2.22 10.65
C THR A 40 8.34 -2.69 10.38
N GLY A 41 8.16 -3.60 9.43
CA GLY A 41 6.83 -4.16 9.09
C GLY A 41 6.00 -3.32 8.12
N ALA A 42 6.48 -2.18 7.61
CA ALA A 42 5.73 -1.34 6.68
C ALA A 42 5.33 -2.10 5.38
N GLY A 43 6.19 -3.01 4.92
CA GLY A 43 5.88 -3.88 3.77
C GLY A 43 4.74 -4.86 4.07
N ASP A 44 4.69 -5.42 5.27
CA ASP A 44 3.61 -6.31 5.70
C ASP A 44 2.29 -5.54 5.87
N SER A 45 2.35 -4.32 6.43
CA SER A 45 1.21 -3.40 6.50
C SER A 45 0.66 -3.08 5.11
N PHE A 46 1.54 -2.77 4.15
CA PHE A 46 1.17 -2.54 2.76
C PHE A 46 0.46 -3.76 2.14
N ILE A 47 1.02 -4.95 2.30
CA ILE A 47 0.45 -6.18 1.73
C ILE A 47 -0.88 -6.55 2.40
N GLY A 48 -0.98 -6.37 3.72
CA GLY A 48 -2.23 -6.56 4.46
C GLY A 48 -3.33 -5.62 3.98
N ALA A 49 -3.00 -4.34 3.78
CA ALA A 49 -3.93 -3.36 3.22
C ALA A 49 -4.34 -3.72 1.79
N LEU A 50 -3.40 -4.17 0.95
CA LEU A 50 -3.70 -4.58 -0.43
C LEU A 50 -4.64 -5.79 -0.45
N ALA A 51 -4.38 -6.79 0.39
CA ALA A 51 -5.26 -7.95 0.54
C ALA A 51 -6.67 -7.55 1.01
N TYR A 52 -6.77 -6.62 1.96
CA TYR A 52 -8.04 -6.06 2.41
C TYR A 52 -8.82 -5.41 1.25
N TYR A 53 -8.18 -4.53 0.47
CA TYR A 53 -8.85 -3.89 -0.67
C TYR A 53 -9.27 -4.87 -1.76
N MET A 54 -8.42 -5.86 -2.07
CA MET A 54 -8.79 -6.90 -3.04
C MET A 54 -9.98 -7.73 -2.60
N ALA A 55 -10.10 -8.02 -1.29
CA ALA A 55 -11.19 -8.83 -0.75
C ALA A 55 -12.50 -8.05 -0.61
N TYR A 56 -12.46 -6.82 -0.09
CA TYR A 56 -13.65 -6.06 0.29
C TYR A 56 -14.06 -5.00 -0.73
N TYR A 57 -13.16 -4.59 -1.62
CA TYR A 57 -13.40 -3.54 -2.61
C TYR A 57 -13.10 -4.01 -4.05
N PRO A 58 -13.65 -5.15 -4.51
CA PRO A 58 -13.25 -5.77 -5.78
C PRO A 58 -13.54 -4.94 -7.04
N LYS A 59 -14.32 -3.85 -6.91
CA LYS A 59 -14.63 -2.92 -8.00
C LYS A 59 -13.63 -1.77 -8.13
N LEU A 60 -12.76 -1.57 -7.14
CA LEU A 60 -11.72 -0.53 -7.23
C LEU A 60 -10.66 -0.92 -8.27
N PRO A 61 -10.13 0.06 -9.03
CA PRO A 61 -8.96 -0.19 -9.85
C PRO A 61 -7.77 -0.63 -8.98
N LEU A 62 -6.97 -1.58 -9.46
CA LEU A 62 -5.79 -2.06 -8.73
C LEU A 62 -4.83 -0.91 -8.37
N GLN A 63 -4.65 0.06 -9.27
CA GLN A 63 -3.88 1.27 -8.97
C GLN A 63 -4.39 1.98 -7.72
N THR A 64 -5.70 2.18 -7.59
CA THR A 64 -6.31 2.84 -6.42
C THR A 64 -6.12 1.99 -5.16
N MET A 65 -6.23 0.66 -5.25
CA MET A 65 -5.92 -0.21 -4.11
C MET A 65 -4.47 -0.03 -3.63
N VAL A 66 -3.53 0.04 -4.57
CA VAL A 66 -2.10 0.25 -4.27
C VAL A 66 -1.82 1.63 -3.69
N GLU A 67 -2.46 2.68 -4.21
CA GLU A 67 -2.41 4.03 -3.65
C GLU A 67 -2.86 4.04 -2.19
N ARG A 68 -4.00 3.42 -1.89
CA ARG A 68 -4.52 3.32 -0.52
C ARG A 68 -3.63 2.46 0.38
N SER A 69 -3.06 1.36 -0.13
CA SER A 69 -2.08 0.57 0.61
C SER A 69 -0.80 1.35 0.94
N CYS A 70 -0.34 2.24 0.05
CA CYS A 70 0.77 3.14 0.35
C CYS A 70 0.41 4.10 1.49
N GLN A 71 -0.83 4.61 1.51
CA GLN A 71 -1.31 5.46 2.59
C GLN A 71 -1.33 4.70 3.93
N VAL A 72 -1.92 3.51 3.98
CA VAL A 72 -1.97 2.68 5.20
C VAL A 72 -0.56 2.37 5.73
N ALA A 73 0.37 1.99 4.84
CA ALA A 73 1.76 1.75 5.23
C ALA A 73 2.45 3.01 5.77
N ALA A 74 2.15 4.19 5.22
CA ALA A 74 2.66 5.47 5.72
C ALA A 74 2.16 5.80 7.14
N PHE A 75 0.98 5.31 7.55
CA PHE A 75 0.55 5.39 8.96
C PHE A 75 1.36 4.47 9.86
N SER A 76 1.65 3.23 9.40
CA SER A 76 2.42 2.27 10.21
C SER A 76 3.81 2.80 10.61
N VAL A 77 4.49 3.52 9.72
CA VAL A 77 5.86 3.97 9.99
C VAL A 77 5.96 5.11 11.00
N GLN A 78 4.84 5.70 11.41
CA GLN A 78 4.80 6.86 12.32
C GLN A 78 4.76 6.45 13.80
N LYS A 79 4.66 5.15 14.10
CA LYS A 79 4.67 4.59 15.46
C LYS A 79 5.77 3.52 15.57
N PRO A 80 6.38 3.33 16.75
CA PRO A 80 7.37 2.27 16.95
C PRO A 80 6.73 0.88 16.91
N GLY A 81 7.50 -0.11 16.45
CA GLY A 81 7.13 -1.52 16.46
C GLY A 81 6.51 -2.02 15.16
N THR A 82 6.37 -3.35 15.06
CA THR A 82 5.88 -4.05 13.87
C THR A 82 4.34 -4.09 13.84
N GLN A 83 3.70 -5.19 14.23
CA GLN A 83 2.23 -5.31 14.16
C GLN A 83 1.50 -4.28 15.02
N VAL A 84 2.10 -3.88 16.15
CA VAL A 84 1.55 -2.86 17.06
C VAL A 84 1.49 -1.46 16.44
N SER A 85 2.24 -1.20 15.37
CA SER A 85 2.19 0.08 14.65
C SER A 85 1.14 0.09 13.54
N PHE A 86 0.55 -1.05 13.19
CA PHE A 86 -0.43 -1.13 12.10
C PHE A 86 -1.69 -0.36 12.51
N PRO A 87 -2.19 0.54 11.65
CA PRO A 87 -3.31 1.38 12.01
C PRO A 87 -4.61 0.58 12.09
N THR A 88 -5.49 0.95 13.01
CA THR A 88 -6.88 0.49 12.95
C THR A 88 -7.69 1.31 11.93
N LYS A 89 -8.90 0.86 11.61
CA LYS A 89 -9.78 1.57 10.68
C LYS A 89 -10.10 3.00 11.17
N GLU A 90 -10.25 3.17 12.48
CA GLU A 90 -10.61 4.43 13.12
C GLU A 90 -9.45 5.44 13.11
N GLU A 91 -8.22 4.97 12.94
CA GLU A 91 -7.02 5.82 12.84
C GLU A 91 -6.75 6.30 11.40
N LEU A 92 -7.52 5.78 10.43
CA LEU A 92 -7.36 6.05 9.01
C LEU A 92 -8.44 7.02 8.50
N PRO A 93 -8.12 7.87 7.50
CA PRO A 93 -9.10 8.75 6.87
C PRO A 93 -10.29 7.97 6.27
N GLU A 94 -11.49 8.51 6.38
CA GLU A 94 -12.73 7.83 5.91
C GLU A 94 -12.70 7.55 4.41
N GLU A 95 -12.03 8.40 3.62
CA GLU A 95 -11.93 8.31 2.17
C GLU A 95 -11.21 7.04 1.71
N LEU A 96 -10.42 6.41 2.59
CA LEU A 96 -9.79 5.13 2.32
C LEU A 96 -10.78 3.97 2.26
N PHE A 97 -12.03 4.18 2.67
CA PHE A 97 -13.07 3.15 2.75
C PHE A 97 -14.27 3.43 1.84
N LEU A 98 -14.21 4.50 1.03
CA LEU A 98 -15.22 4.86 0.03
C LEU A 98 -15.01 4.14 -1.31
#